data_AF-A0A2W7AHV2-F1
#
_entry.id   AF-A0A2W7AHV2-F1
#
_cell.length_a   1.000
_cell.length_b   1.000
_cell.length_c   1.000
_cell.angle_alpha   90.00
_cell.angle_beta   90.00
_cell.angle_gamma   90.00
#
_symmetry.space_group_name_H-M   'P 1'
#
loop_
_entity.id
_entity.type
_entity.pdbx_description
1 polymer ?
#
loop_
_entity_poly.entity_id
_entity_poly.type
_entity_poly.pdbx_seq_one_letter_code
_entity_poly.pdbx_strand_id
1 'polypeptide(L)'
;MTKKQKLLEKILAGSKNVQFGEMVVLVEAFGFRLSRVNGSHHIFDHPEIPDLVNLQNKKGQAKPYQVRQFLALVEQYNLTFEEDEDKL
;
A
#
# COMPACT_ATOMS: atom_id res chain seq x y z
N MET A 1 15.12 11.16 -0.44
CA MET A 1 14.03 10.22 -0.15
C MET A 1 12.71 10.75 -0.68
N THR A 2 12.08 9.99 -1.56
CA THR A 2 10.75 10.29 -2.09
C THR A 2 9.69 10.24 -0.97
N LYS A 3 8.52 10.83 -1.22
CA LYS A 3 7.40 10.76 -0.26
C LYS A 3 6.97 9.31 0.03
N LYS A 4 7.08 8.42 -0.96
CA LYS A 4 6.75 7.00 -0.87
C LYS A 4 7.70 6.26 0.07
N GLN A 5 9.01 6.51 -0.02
CA GLN A 5 10.02 5.93 0.88
C GLN A 5 9.78 6.36 2.34
N LYS A 6 9.57 7.65 2.59
CA LYS A 6 9.28 8.16 3.94
C LYS A 6 8.02 7.53 4.53
N LEU A 7 7.01 7.26 3.70
CA LEU A 7 5.80 6.58 4.13
C LEU A 7 6.07 5.11 4.48
N LEU A 8 6.82 4.38 3.63
CA LEU A 8 7.21 3.01 3.91
C LEU A 8 8.01 2.90 5.21
N GLU A 9 9.02 3.76 5.41
CA GLU A 9 9.82 3.81 6.64
C GLU A 9 8.95 4.06 7.88
N LYS A 10 8.02 5.04 7.81
CA LYS A 10 7.06 5.32 8.89
C LYS A 10 6.24 4.08 9.24
N ILE A 11 5.79 3.32 8.24
CA ILE A 11 4.99 2.11 8.43
C ILE A 11 5.86 0.99 9.04
N LEU A 12 7.06 0.75 8.52
CA LEU A 12 8.01 -0.25 9.02
C LEU A 12 8.45 0.05 10.47
N ALA A 13 8.55 1.33 10.84
CA ALA A 13 8.78 1.77 12.22
C ALA A 13 7.58 1.50 13.16
N GLY A 14 6.51 0.86 12.69
CA GLY A 14 5.37 0.43 13.49
C GLY A 14 4.26 1.47 13.63
N SER A 15 4.20 2.49 12.76
CA SER A 15 3.13 3.48 12.82
C SER A 15 1.76 2.85 12.61
N LYS A 16 0.85 3.12 13.55
CA LYS A 16 -0.58 2.72 13.45
C LYS A 16 -1.45 3.81 12.83
N ASN A 17 -0.88 4.98 12.55
CA ASN A 17 -1.58 6.15 12.02
C ASN A 17 -1.22 6.34 10.55
N VAL A 18 -1.88 5.56 9.71
CA VAL A 18 -1.70 5.55 8.25
C VAL A 18 -3.01 5.98 7.63
N GLN A 19 -2.98 7.14 6.98
CA GLN A 19 -4.17 7.62 6.28
C GLN A 19 -4.52 6.64 5.16
N PHE A 20 -5.81 6.49 4.88
CA PHE A 20 -6.27 5.58 3.83
C PHE A 20 -5.64 5.93 2.48
N GLY A 21 -5.60 7.23 2.13
CA GLY A 21 -4.97 7.70 0.89
C GLY A 21 -3.45 7.45 0.84
N GLU A 22 -2.75 7.56 1.96
CA GLU A 22 -1.33 7.18 2.04
C GLU A 22 -1.15 5.70 1.70
N MET A 23 -1.99 4.83 2.26
CA MET A 23 -1.94 3.40 1.98
C MET A 23 -2.23 3.08 0.52
N VAL A 24 -3.22 3.74 -0.10
CA VAL A 24 -3.53 3.55 -1.53
C VAL A 24 -2.32 3.91 -2.39
N VAL A 25 -1.72 5.08 -2.17
CA VAL A 25 -0.51 5.52 -2.90
C VAL A 25 0.64 4.51 -2.74
N LEU A 26 0.82 3.94 -1.54
CA LEU A 26 1.86 2.96 -1.31
C LEU A 26 1.57 1.65 -2.04
N VAL A 27 0.35 1.12 -1.95
CA VAL A 27 -0.04 -0.12 -2.64
C VAL A 27 0.16 0.03 -4.15
N GLU A 28 -0.27 1.15 -4.74
CA GLU A 28 -0.08 1.44 -6.17
C GLU A 28 1.39 1.61 -6.56
N ALA A 29 2.23 2.16 -5.67
CA ALA A 29 3.67 2.25 -5.91
C ALA A 29 4.29 0.86 -6.12
N PHE A 30 3.86 -0.13 -5.34
CA PHE A 30 4.29 -1.53 -5.48
C PHE A 30 3.60 -2.28 -6.64
N GLY A 31 3.08 -1.57 -7.64
CA GLY A 31 2.56 -2.16 -8.88
C GLY A 31 1.13 -2.70 -8.81
N PHE A 32 0.49 -2.65 -7.64
CA PHE A 32 -0.91 -3.06 -7.51
C PHE A 32 -1.84 -2.05 -8.20
N ARG A 33 -2.95 -2.54 -8.75
CA ARG A 33 -3.92 -1.73 -9.50
C ARG A 33 -5.29 -1.85 -8.88
N LEU A 34 -6.02 -0.73 -8.81
CA LEU A 34 -7.37 -0.73 -8.29
C LEU A 34 -8.29 -1.53 -9.22
N SER A 35 -8.78 -2.67 -8.73
CA SER A 35 -9.59 -3.61 -9.48
C SER A 35 -11.08 -3.40 -9.23
N ARG A 36 -11.46 -3.13 -7.97
CA ARG A 36 -12.87 -2.93 -7.58
C ARG A 36 -13.02 -2.03 -6.36
N VAL A 37 -14.08 -1.22 -6.35
CA VAL A 37 -14.54 -0.45 -5.19
C VAL A 37 -15.93 -0.91 -4.78
N ASN A 38 -16.14 -1.12 -3.48
CA ASN A 38 -17.46 -1.37 -2.90
C ASN A 38 -17.60 -0.64 -1.55
N GLY A 39 -18.34 0.47 -1.55
CA GLY A 39 -18.45 1.34 -0.38
C GLY A 39 -17.07 1.84 0.07
N SER A 40 -16.71 1.54 1.31
CA SER A 40 -15.39 1.91 1.87
C SER A 40 -14.26 0.93 1.58
N HIS A 41 -14.52 -0.17 0.87
CA HIS A 41 -13.50 -1.16 0.51
C HIS A 41 -12.94 -0.90 -0.88
N HIS A 42 -11.62 -1.04 -1.02
CA HIS A 42 -10.89 -0.96 -2.28
C HIS A 42 -10.08 -2.25 -2.41
N ILE A 43 -10.32 -2.97 -3.49
CA ILE A 43 -9.63 -4.22 -3.83
C ILE A 43 -8.64 -3.91 -4.94
N PHE A 44 -7.39 -4.30 -4.72
CA PHE A 44 -6.31 -4.17 -5.67
C PHE A 44 -5.78 -5.54 -6.08
N ASP A 45 -5.43 -5.68 -7.36
CA ASP A 45 -4.74 -6.84 -7.92
C ASP A 45 -3.32 -6.46 -8.35
N HIS A 46 -2.48 -7.47 -8.57
CA HIS A 46 -1.12 -7.29 -9.08
C HIS A 46 -0.89 -8.27 -10.23
N PRO A 47 -0.30 -7.87 -11.37
CA PRO A 47 -0.16 -8.76 -12.52
C PRO A 47 0.79 -9.94 -12.29
N GLU A 48 1.72 -9.82 -11.34
CA GLU A 48 2.77 -10.81 -11.09
C GLU A 48 2.50 -11.75 -9.92
N ILE A 49 1.44 -11.50 -9.13
CA ILE A 49 1.10 -12.34 -7.96
C ILE A 49 -0.40 -12.63 -7.91
N PRO A 50 -0.83 -13.79 -7.38
CA PRO A 50 -2.24 -14.15 -7.33
C PRO A 50 -3.01 -13.47 -6.19
N ASP A 51 -2.32 -12.96 -5.16
CA ASP A 51 -2.95 -12.39 -3.97
C ASP A 51 -3.49 -10.97 -4.20
N LEU A 52 -4.65 -10.72 -3.58
CA LEU A 52 -5.31 -9.41 -3.63
C LEU A 52 -5.05 -8.61 -2.36
N VAL A 53 -4.95 -7.30 -2.51
CA VAL A 53 -4.94 -6.36 -1.38
C VAL A 53 -6.34 -5.78 -1.22
N ASN A 54 -6.94 -5.97 -0.05
CA ASN A 54 -8.23 -5.37 0.29
C ASN A 54 -8.06 -4.33 1.40
N LEU A 55 -8.16 -3.05 1.05
CA LEU A 55 -8.10 -1.94 1.99
C LEU A 55 -9.50 -1.46 2.35
N GLN A 56 -9.71 -1.10 3.61
CA GLN A 56 -10.95 -0.48 4.07
C GLN A 56 -10.66 0.90 4.65
N ASN A 57 -11.33 1.91 4.11
CA ASN A 57 -11.35 3.24 4.70
C ASN A 57 -12.22 3.23 5.96
N LYS A 58 -11.58 3.40 7.13
CA LYS A 58 -12.28 3.58 8.42
C LYS A 58 -11.97 4.97 8.97
N LYS A 59 -12.90 5.91 8.80
CA LYS A 59 -12.75 7.31 9.25
C LYS A 59 -11.47 7.98 8.72
N GLY A 60 -11.14 7.76 7.44
CA GLY A 60 -9.96 8.33 6.79
C GLY A 60 -8.66 7.54 7.00
N GLN A 61 -8.70 6.41 7.69
CA GLN A 61 -7.52 5.60 8.04
C GLN A 61 -7.59 4.21 7.40
N ALA A 62 -6.42 3.68 7.05
CA ALA A 62 -6.26 2.26 6.76
C ALA A 62 -6.27 1.46 8.08
N LYS A 63 -6.81 0.23 8.07
CA LYS A 63 -6.77 -0.59 9.27
C LYS A 63 -5.36 -1.17 9.49
N PRO A 64 -4.80 -1.15 10.72
CA PRO A 64 -3.44 -1.63 10.97
C PRO A 64 -3.16 -3.07 10.54
N TYR A 65 -4.16 -3.96 10.53
CA TYR A 65 -3.95 -5.33 10.05
C TYR A 65 -3.80 -5.40 8.53
N GLN A 66 -4.47 -4.52 7.78
CA GLN A 66 -4.38 -4.47 6.31
C GLN A 66 -3.00 -3.98 5.89
N VAL A 67 -2.44 -3.03 6.64
CA VAL A 67 -1.06 -2.58 6.49
C VAL A 67 -0.10 -3.77 6.68
N ARG A 68 -0.26 -4.57 7.74
CA ARG A 68 0.56 -5.77 7.97
C ARG A 68 0.40 -6.84 6.88
N GLN A 69 -0.83 -7.08 6.42
CA GLN A 69 -1.10 -8.04 5.35
C GLN A 69 -0.42 -7.62 4.05
N PHE A 70 -0.50 -6.33 3.70
CA PHE A 70 0.19 -5.80 2.54
C PHE A 70 1.72 -5.97 2.65
N LEU A 71 2.31 -5.61 3.80
CA LEU A 71 3.75 -5.78 4.00
C LEU A 71 4.20 -7.25 3.91
N ALA A 72 3.38 -8.18 4.42
CA ALA A 72 3.66 -9.60 4.30
C ALA A 72 3.67 -10.07 2.83
N LEU A 73 2.77 -9.54 1.99
CA LEU A 73 2.80 -9.83 0.55
C LEU A 73 4.05 -9.25 -0.13
N VAL A 74 4.41 -8.00 0.21
CA VAL A 74 5.64 -7.36 -0.29
C VAL A 74 6.88 -8.20 0.03
N GLU A 75 6.99 -8.68 1.27
CA GLU A 75 8.08 -9.54 1.72
C GLU A 75 8.05 -10.92 1.04
N GLN A 76 6.89 -11.57 1.03
CA GLN A 76 6.71 -12.92 0.48
C GLN A 76 7.05 -13.01 -1.01
N TYR A 77 6.70 -11.97 -1.78
CA TYR A 77 6.91 -11.93 -3.22
C TYR A 77 8.10 -11.08 -3.65
N ASN A 78 8.87 -10.56 -2.68
CA ASN A 78 10.02 -9.68 -2.92
C ASN A 78 9.69 -8.52 -3.87
N LEU A 79 8.52 -7.91 -3.68
CA LEU A 79 8.05 -6.81 -4.51
C LEU A 79 8.87 -5.56 -4.21
N THR A 80 9.19 -4.81 -5.27
CA THR A 80 9.88 -3.52 -5.18
C THR A 80 9.11 -2.49 -5.99
N PHE A 81 9.25 -1.21 -5.65
CA PHE A 81 8.79 -0.13 -6.52
C PHE A 81 9.98 0.65 -7.03
N GLU A 82 9.94 1.04 -8.31
CA GLU A 82 10.94 1.93 -8.87
C GLU A 82 10.87 3.30 -8.19
N GLU A 83 12.04 3.81 -7.84
CA GLU A 83 12.15 5.18 -7.37
C GLU A 83 11.87 6.09 -8.57
N ASP A 84 10.78 6.85 -8.50
CA ASP A 84 10.68 8.02 -9.37
C ASP A 84 11.91 8.88 -9.03
N GLU A 85 12.91 8.93 -9.91
CA GLU A 85 13.87 10.01 -9.91
C GLU A 85 13.03 11.28 -10.01
N ASP A 86 12.89 12.01 -8.89
CA ASP A 86 12.31 13.33 -8.88
C ASP A 86 13.07 14.13 -9.95
N LYS A 87 12.47 14.24 -11.15
CA LYS A 87 13.00 15.06 -12.24
C LYS A 87 12.95 16.49 -11.74
N LEU A 88 14.11 16.94 -11.22
CA LEU A 88 14.41 18.31 -10.81
C LEU A 88 14.04 19.31 -11.91
#